data_AF-A0A6G1U1K0-F1
#
_entry.id   AF-A0A6G1U1K0-F1
#
_cell.length_a   1.000
_cell.length_b   1.000
_cell.length_c   1.000
_cell.angle_alpha   90.00
_cell.angle_beta   90.00
_cell.angle_gamma   90.00
#
_symmetry.space_group_name_H-M   'P 1'
#
loop_
_entity.id
_entity.type
_entity.pdbx_description
1 polymer ?
#
loop_
_entity_poly.entity_id
_entity_poly.type
_entity_poly.pdbx_seq_one_letter_code
_entity_poly.pdbx_strand_id
1 'polypeptide(L)'
;MHIHGTGDDVVKWGGDPNHAAGGYGRIDDYVKKWAAYEGCDVDNPEVIRPYPASMSYAAATRTRYINKVDGTEVTLIAIDGKGHWHSDDPNAVYSTRELWNFFKQYKLDLPDNEDSSEAKGEVLFSDNWEDEVINVGEGVPAGWKRINSMNDGSRSDEKANGAANTGGARIKDFVAGGDFNTGFYLSARDFDQCKLSYGLYDGHRLHLIPGKYQLSFNSSY
;
A
#
# COMPACT_ATOMS: atom_id res chain seq x y z
N MET A 1 4.59 5.83 -11.40
CA MET A 1 4.71 4.58 -12.19
C MET A 1 3.38 4.28 -12.87
N HIS A 2 3.40 3.75 -14.09
CA HIS A 2 2.24 3.20 -14.81
C HIS A 2 2.55 1.79 -15.32
N ILE A 3 1.59 0.88 -15.26
CA ILE A 3 1.70 -0.49 -15.80
C ILE A 3 0.51 -0.70 -16.73
N HIS A 4 0.74 -1.24 -17.93
CA HIS A 4 -0.31 -1.36 -18.93
C HIS A 4 -0.10 -2.53 -19.88
N GLY A 5 -1.18 -3.19 -20.28
CA GLY A 5 -1.16 -4.21 -21.33
C GLY A 5 -1.29 -3.57 -22.72
N THR A 6 -0.46 -3.96 -23.69
CA THR A 6 -0.52 -3.36 -25.04
C THR A 6 -1.70 -3.85 -25.87
N GLY A 7 -2.41 -4.89 -25.41
CA GLY A 7 -3.65 -5.41 -25.98
C GLY A 7 -4.90 -5.02 -25.18
N ASP A 8 -4.81 -4.06 -24.25
CA ASP A 8 -5.97 -3.53 -23.51
C ASP A 8 -7.00 -2.95 -24.51
N ASP A 9 -8.24 -3.42 -24.41
CA ASP A 9 -9.37 -3.04 -25.25
C ASP A 9 -10.40 -2.16 -24.52
N VAL A 10 -10.25 -1.98 -23.20
CA VAL A 10 -11.08 -1.11 -22.36
C VAL A 10 -10.45 0.27 -22.28
N VAL A 11 -9.19 0.34 -21.83
CA VAL A 11 -8.35 1.54 -21.86
C VAL A 11 -7.28 1.29 -22.92
N LYS A 12 -7.60 1.60 -24.17
CA LYS A 12 -6.81 1.18 -25.32
C LYS A 12 -5.39 1.73 -25.26
N TRP A 13 -4.41 0.85 -25.43
CA TRP A 13 -3.00 1.25 -25.54
C TRP A 13 -2.77 2.33 -26.61
N GLY A 14 -3.42 2.17 -27.76
CA GLY A 14 -3.36 3.12 -28.88
C GLY A 14 -4.18 4.41 -28.69
N GLY A 15 -4.90 4.54 -27.58
CA GLY A 15 -5.87 5.60 -27.34
C GLY A 15 -7.24 5.31 -27.94
N ASP A 16 -8.21 6.16 -27.57
CA ASP A 16 -9.54 6.18 -28.16
C ASP A 16 -9.98 7.64 -28.36
N PRO A 17 -9.78 8.24 -29.55
CA PRO A 17 -10.17 9.61 -29.83
C PRO A 17 -11.69 9.86 -29.75
N ASN A 18 -12.50 8.81 -29.87
CA ASN A 18 -13.97 8.89 -29.87
C ASN A 18 -14.57 8.46 -28.54
N HIS A 19 -13.76 8.29 -27.49
CA HIS A 19 -14.24 7.89 -26.19
C HIS A 19 -15.30 8.86 -25.66
N ALA A 20 -16.40 8.33 -25.12
CA ALA A 20 -17.55 9.11 -24.66
C ALA A 20 -17.20 10.19 -23.62
N ALA A 21 -16.11 10.00 -22.88
CA ALA A 21 -15.59 10.95 -21.89
C ALA A 21 -14.65 12.03 -22.47
N GLY A 22 -14.60 12.23 -23.80
CA GLY A 22 -13.85 13.33 -24.43
C GLY A 22 -12.58 12.93 -25.19
N GLY A 23 -12.45 11.65 -25.54
CA GLY A 23 -11.30 11.13 -26.29
C GLY A 23 -9.98 11.11 -25.51
N TYR A 24 -9.09 10.17 -25.82
CA TYR A 24 -7.74 10.13 -25.26
C TYR A 24 -6.72 9.58 -26.26
N GLY A 25 -5.47 10.06 -26.16
CA GLY A 25 -4.34 9.61 -26.97
C GLY A 25 -3.71 8.30 -26.49
N ARG A 26 -2.55 7.95 -27.04
CA ARG A 26 -1.84 6.72 -26.67
C ARG A 26 -1.31 6.77 -25.23
N ILE A 27 -1.23 5.60 -24.60
CA ILE A 27 -0.81 5.49 -23.20
C ILE A 27 0.67 5.86 -23.01
N ASP A 28 1.55 5.45 -23.92
CA ASP A 28 2.97 5.82 -23.91
C ASP A 28 3.17 7.33 -24.03
N ASP A 29 2.39 8.00 -24.88
CA ASP A 29 2.40 9.46 -25.00
C ASP A 29 1.92 10.16 -23.72
N TYR A 30 0.93 9.62 -23.01
CA TYR A 30 0.48 10.18 -21.72
C TYR A 30 1.55 10.08 -20.65
N VAL A 31 2.20 8.93 -20.51
CA VAL A 31 3.28 8.78 -19.53
C VAL A 31 4.47 9.68 -19.89
N LYS A 32 4.78 9.85 -21.18
CA LYS A 32 5.79 10.80 -21.64
C LYS A 32 5.43 12.25 -21.29
N LYS A 33 4.14 12.64 -21.35
CA LYS A 33 3.68 13.97 -20.90
C LYS A 33 3.85 14.16 -19.39
N TRP A 34 3.58 13.14 -18.57
CA TRP A 34 3.85 13.19 -17.13
C TRP A 34 5.35 13.36 -16.86
N ALA A 35 6.19 12.60 -17.56
CA ALA A 35 7.64 12.74 -17.47
C ALA A 35 8.12 14.15 -17.85
N ALA A 36 7.58 14.73 -18.92
CA ALA A 36 7.90 16.10 -19.32
C ALA A 36 7.46 17.13 -18.27
N TYR A 37 6.28 16.95 -17.66
CA TYR A 37 5.78 17.81 -16.59
C TYR A 37 6.71 17.81 -15.37
N GLU A 38 7.23 16.63 -15.00
CA GLU A 38 8.20 16.46 -13.91
C GLU A 38 9.65 16.82 -14.30
N GLY A 39 9.87 17.42 -15.47
CA GLY A 39 11.20 17.84 -15.93
C GLY A 39 12.16 16.69 -16.26
N CYS A 40 11.66 15.48 -16.50
CA CYS A 40 12.49 14.34 -16.89
C CYS A 40 13.08 14.49 -18.30
N ASP A 41 14.22 13.82 -18.56
CA ASP A 41 14.73 13.67 -19.92
C ASP A 41 13.83 12.70 -20.72
N VAL A 42 12.94 13.27 -21.52
CA VAL A 42 11.97 12.52 -22.32
C VAL A 42 12.52 11.99 -23.64
N ASP A 43 13.71 12.45 -24.04
CA ASP A 43 14.33 12.09 -25.32
C ASP A 43 15.34 10.94 -25.16
N ASN A 44 15.90 10.76 -23.95
CA ASN A 44 16.83 9.67 -23.63
C ASN A 44 16.35 8.81 -22.45
N PRO A 45 15.21 8.11 -22.55
CA PRO A 45 14.78 7.22 -21.48
C PRO A 45 15.67 5.98 -21.36
N GLU A 46 15.74 5.42 -20.15
CA GLU A 46 16.29 4.09 -19.95
C GLU A 46 15.24 3.04 -20.33
N VAL A 47 15.56 2.18 -21.29
CA VAL A 47 14.66 1.14 -21.79
C VAL A 47 15.22 -0.24 -21.48
N ILE A 48 14.43 -1.06 -20.78
CA ILE A 48 14.76 -2.44 -20.43
C ILE A 48 13.77 -3.36 -21.13
N ARG A 49 14.26 -4.18 -22.06
CA ARG A 49 13.51 -5.21 -22.77
C ARG A 49 14.41 -6.44 -23.04
N PRO A 50 14.01 -7.66 -22.66
CA PRO A 50 12.80 -8.00 -21.91
C PRO A 50 12.84 -7.45 -20.47
N TYR A 51 11.68 -7.27 -19.85
CA TYR A 51 11.54 -6.91 -18.44
C TYR A 51 10.74 -7.98 -17.69
N PRO A 52 11.25 -8.50 -16.55
CA PRO A 52 12.57 -8.23 -15.96
C PRO A 52 13.74 -8.67 -16.85
N ALA A 53 14.87 -7.95 -16.81
CA ALA A 53 16.04 -8.24 -17.66
C ALA A 53 16.66 -9.63 -17.42
N SER A 54 16.43 -10.19 -16.22
CA SER A 54 16.88 -11.54 -15.85
C SER A 54 16.04 -12.66 -16.50
N MET A 55 14.94 -12.33 -17.16
CA MET A 55 13.99 -13.30 -17.74
C MET A 55 13.93 -13.10 -19.25
N SER A 56 14.67 -13.93 -20.00
CA SER A 56 14.76 -13.83 -21.46
C SER A 56 13.43 -14.03 -22.19
N TYR A 57 12.47 -14.70 -21.56
CA TYR A 57 11.13 -14.96 -22.09
C TYR A 57 10.09 -13.90 -21.67
N ALA A 58 10.45 -12.93 -20.82
CA ALA A 58 9.48 -11.97 -20.33
C ALA A 58 9.02 -11.02 -21.44
N ALA A 59 7.70 -10.94 -21.62
CA ALA A 59 7.08 -10.17 -22.69
C ALA A 59 6.68 -8.77 -22.19
N ALA A 60 7.60 -8.05 -21.55
CA ALA A 60 7.36 -6.69 -21.11
C ALA A 60 8.55 -5.77 -21.39
N THR A 61 8.27 -4.47 -21.46
CA THR A 61 9.27 -3.41 -21.62
C THR A 61 9.09 -2.41 -20.47
N ARG A 62 10.15 -2.13 -19.72
CA ARG A 62 10.17 -1.02 -18.76
C ARG A 62 10.90 0.17 -19.36
N THR A 63 10.22 1.31 -19.40
CA THR A 63 10.77 2.60 -19.82
C THR A 63 10.85 3.51 -18.60
N ARG A 64 12.01 4.11 -18.32
CA ARG A 64 12.22 5.04 -17.20
C ARG A 64 12.66 6.39 -17.73
N TYR A 65 11.92 7.42 -17.37
CA TYR A 65 12.29 8.81 -17.56
C TYR A 65 12.77 9.34 -16.21
N ILE A 66 13.94 9.97 -16.20
CA ILE A 66 14.58 10.43 -14.96
C ILE A 66 14.90 11.91 -15.11
N ASN A 67 14.45 12.72 -14.15
CA ASN A 67 14.91 14.08 -13.99
C ASN A 67 16.33 14.07 -13.43
N LYS A 68 17.29 14.59 -14.19
CA LYS A 68 18.71 14.57 -13.84
C LYS A 68 19.09 15.58 -12.75
N VAL A 69 18.17 16.47 -12.37
CA VAL A 69 18.38 17.48 -11.33
C VAL A 69 18.04 16.93 -9.95
N ASP A 70 16.84 16.37 -9.78
CA ASP A 70 16.32 15.94 -8.47
C ASP A 70 16.11 14.42 -8.35
N GLY A 71 16.32 13.67 -9.43
CA GLY A 71 16.17 12.22 -9.43
C GLY A 71 14.73 11.72 -9.51
N THR A 72 13.75 12.60 -9.78
CA THR A 72 12.35 12.20 -9.99
C THR A 72 12.26 11.19 -11.14
N GLU A 73 11.56 10.07 -10.91
CA GLU A 73 11.36 9.02 -11.92
C GLU A 73 9.89 8.91 -12.32
N VAL A 74 9.65 8.97 -13.63
CA VAL A 74 8.39 8.53 -14.24
C VAL A 74 8.67 7.27 -15.04
N THR A 75 8.01 6.15 -14.70
CA THR A 75 8.25 4.85 -15.35
C THR A 75 6.97 4.22 -15.87
N LEU A 76 7.08 3.59 -17.03
CA LEU A 76 6.06 2.79 -17.71
C LEU A 76 6.52 1.34 -17.85
N ILE A 77 5.69 0.38 -17.45
CA ILE A 77 5.85 -1.04 -17.78
C ILE A 77 4.74 -1.42 -18.77
N ALA A 78 5.13 -1.69 -20.02
CA ALA A 78 4.22 -2.15 -21.06
C ALA A 78 4.35 -3.68 -21.21
N ILE A 79 3.24 -4.41 -21.09
CA ILE A 79 3.20 -5.88 -21.19
C ILE A 79 2.60 -6.29 -22.53
N ASP A 80 3.38 -6.96 -23.36
CA ASP A 80 3.05 -7.28 -24.75
C ASP A 80 1.82 -8.21 -24.82
N GLY A 81 0.80 -7.79 -25.57
CA GLY A 81 -0.38 -8.60 -25.90
C GLY A 81 -1.35 -8.85 -24.76
N LYS A 82 -1.16 -8.23 -23.59
CA LYS A 82 -2.09 -8.36 -22.46
C LYS A 82 -3.20 -7.32 -22.50
N GLY A 83 -4.39 -7.70 -22.04
CA GLY A 83 -5.62 -6.89 -22.03
C GLY A 83 -5.74 -5.96 -20.83
N HIS A 84 -6.98 -5.56 -20.51
CA HIS A 84 -7.29 -4.77 -19.30
C HIS A 84 -7.19 -5.64 -18.05
N TRP A 85 -6.01 -5.66 -17.42
CA TRP A 85 -5.75 -6.58 -16.32
C TRP A 85 -4.70 -6.05 -15.34
N HIS A 86 -4.79 -6.50 -14.09
CA HIS A 86 -3.72 -6.39 -13.10
C HIS A 86 -2.90 -7.67 -13.13
N SER A 87 -1.63 -7.57 -13.53
CA SER A 87 -0.78 -8.77 -13.69
C SER A 87 -0.45 -9.40 -12.34
N ASP A 88 -0.82 -10.68 -12.20
CA ASP A 88 -0.54 -11.56 -11.06
C ASP A 88 0.48 -12.68 -11.41
N ASP A 89 1.12 -12.60 -12.59
CA ASP A 89 2.11 -13.58 -13.03
C ASP A 89 3.47 -13.37 -12.32
N PRO A 90 3.88 -14.27 -11.40
CA PRO A 90 5.14 -14.12 -10.69
C PRO A 90 6.36 -14.34 -11.58
N ASN A 91 6.20 -15.02 -12.72
CA ASN A 91 7.25 -15.37 -13.68
C ASN A 91 7.46 -14.29 -14.76
N ALA A 92 6.71 -13.20 -14.71
CA ALA A 92 6.88 -12.05 -15.59
C ALA A 92 6.84 -10.76 -14.75
N VAL A 93 5.79 -9.95 -14.94
CA VAL A 93 5.55 -8.72 -14.20
C VAL A 93 4.47 -9.00 -13.17
N TYR A 94 4.79 -8.93 -11.88
CA TYR A 94 3.78 -8.98 -10.81
C TYR A 94 3.49 -7.56 -10.36
N SER A 95 2.37 -6.98 -10.79
CA SER A 95 2.13 -5.53 -10.77
C SER A 95 2.26 -4.94 -9.36
N THR A 96 1.71 -5.60 -8.35
CA THR A 96 1.81 -5.16 -6.95
C THR A 96 3.26 -5.15 -6.45
N ARG A 97 4.07 -6.14 -6.86
CA ARG A 97 5.50 -6.25 -6.49
C ARG A 97 6.30 -5.15 -7.17
N GLU A 98 5.99 -4.83 -8.43
CA GLU A 98 6.65 -3.73 -9.15
C GLU A 98 6.34 -2.37 -8.52
N LEU A 99 5.08 -2.12 -8.15
CA LEU A 99 4.67 -0.90 -7.44
C LEU A 99 5.42 -0.76 -6.12
N TRP A 100 5.47 -1.81 -5.29
CA TRP A 100 6.20 -1.77 -4.02
C TRP A 100 7.72 -1.60 -4.21
N ASN A 101 8.30 -2.31 -5.18
CA ASN A 101 9.71 -2.17 -5.51
C ASN A 101 10.07 -0.76 -6.01
N PHE A 102 9.13 -0.06 -6.64
CA PHE A 102 9.29 1.33 -7.02
C PHE A 102 9.20 2.25 -5.79
N PHE A 103 8.11 2.17 -5.01
CA PHE A 103 7.90 3.09 -3.89
C PHE A 103 8.97 2.98 -2.80
N LYS A 104 9.47 1.77 -2.50
CA LYS A 104 10.48 1.58 -1.45
C LYS A 104 11.84 2.24 -1.75
N GLN A 105 12.06 2.71 -2.97
CA GLN A 105 13.27 3.46 -3.34
C GLN A 105 13.20 4.92 -2.87
N TYR A 106 12.02 5.40 -2.52
CA TYR A 106 11.77 6.79 -2.16
C TYR A 106 11.30 6.86 -0.72
N LYS A 107 11.80 7.87 0.00
CA LYS A 107 11.32 8.26 1.33
C LYS A 107 10.83 9.70 1.25
N LEU A 108 9.87 10.05 2.11
CA LEU A 108 9.48 11.44 2.28
C LEU A 108 10.67 12.21 2.90
N ASP A 109 10.95 13.38 2.35
CA ASP A 109 11.93 14.32 2.93
C ASP A 109 11.26 15.04 4.11
N LEU A 110 11.36 14.44 5.30
CA LEU A 110 10.87 15.01 6.55
C LEU A 110 12.03 15.78 7.19
N PRO A 111 11.81 17.01 7.71
CA PRO A 111 12.89 17.81 8.27
C PRO A 111 13.54 17.15 9.50
N ASP A 112 14.87 17.05 9.49
CA ASP A 112 15.72 16.34 10.46
C ASP A 112 15.86 16.96 11.87
N ASN A 113 14.98 17.87 12.30
CA ASN A 113 15.14 18.56 13.59
C ASN A 113 13.85 18.56 14.41
N GLU A 114 13.63 17.53 15.21
CA GLU A 114 13.18 17.69 16.61
C GLU A 114 13.88 16.64 17.49
N ASP A 115 14.64 17.15 18.46
CA ASP A 115 15.41 16.40 19.46
C ASP A 115 14.47 15.50 20.28
N SER A 116 14.72 14.19 20.29
CA SER A 116 13.83 13.19 20.88
C SER A 116 14.02 13.00 22.40
N SER A 117 14.51 14.01 23.13
CA SER A 117 15.02 13.82 24.50
C SER A 117 14.21 14.44 25.64
N GLU A 118 12.97 14.90 25.42
CA GLU A 118 12.08 15.25 26.54
C GLU A 118 10.66 14.72 26.33
N ALA A 119 10.40 13.49 26.83
CA ALA A 119 9.04 13.03 27.09
C ALA A 119 8.93 12.57 28.55
N LYS A 120 8.57 13.50 29.44
CA LYS A 120 7.99 13.18 30.75
C LYS A 120 6.52 12.85 30.56
N GLY A 121 6.20 11.57 30.76
CA GLY A 121 4.88 10.98 30.69
C GLY A 121 4.95 9.77 29.77
N GLU A 122 5.11 8.58 30.35
CA GLU A 122 5.20 7.32 29.62
C GLU A 122 4.01 7.17 28.66
N VAL A 123 4.27 7.43 27.38
CA VAL A 123 3.46 6.93 26.28
C VAL A 123 3.89 5.48 26.08
N LEU A 124 3.14 4.53 26.65
CA LEU A 124 3.35 3.10 26.37
C LEU A 124 2.50 2.68 25.17
N PHE A 125 2.79 3.25 23.99
CA PHE A 125 2.51 2.51 22.77
C PHE A 125 3.64 1.48 22.64
N SER A 126 3.41 0.28 23.16
CA SER A 126 4.33 -0.84 22.98
C SER A 126 4.12 -1.39 21.57
N ASP A 127 5.12 -1.25 20.72
CA ASP A 127 5.20 -1.87 19.40
C ASP A 127 5.68 -3.33 19.46
N ASN A 128 5.81 -3.90 20.66
CA ASN A 128 6.18 -5.29 20.88
C ASN A 128 5.00 -6.23 20.59
N TRP A 129 4.67 -6.34 19.31
CA TRP A 129 3.59 -7.18 18.81
C TRP A 129 3.82 -8.66 19.07
N GLU A 130 5.07 -9.10 19.15
CA GLU A 130 5.43 -10.49 19.45
C GLU A 130 4.97 -10.89 20.86
N ASP A 131 5.21 -10.05 21.86
CA ASP A 131 4.73 -10.28 23.23
C ASP A 131 3.20 -10.20 23.32
N GLU A 132 2.58 -9.27 22.61
CA GLU A 132 1.12 -9.17 22.55
C GLU A 132 0.50 -10.42 21.91
N VAL A 133 1.07 -10.95 20.82
CA VAL A 133 0.62 -12.22 20.22
C VAL A 133 0.76 -13.40 21.19
N ILE A 134 1.86 -13.47 21.96
CA ILE A 134 2.02 -14.50 22.99
C ILE A 134 0.91 -14.39 24.05
N ASN A 135 0.54 -13.17 24.43
CA ASN A 135 -0.43 -12.90 25.49
C ASN A 135 -1.89 -13.09 25.04
N VAL A 136 -2.24 -12.70 23.81
CA VAL A 136 -3.64 -12.67 23.34
C VAL A 136 -3.94 -13.62 22.17
N GLY A 137 -2.93 -14.26 21.57
CA GLY A 137 -3.05 -15.04 20.35
C GLY A 137 -3.48 -14.17 19.16
N GLU A 138 -4.39 -14.66 18.30
CA GLU A 138 -5.11 -13.83 17.32
C GLU A 138 -6.20 -12.95 17.98
N GLY A 139 -5.85 -12.25 19.07
CA GLY A 139 -6.76 -11.51 19.94
C GLY A 139 -6.80 -10.00 19.74
N VAL A 140 -7.38 -9.28 20.70
CA VAL A 140 -7.29 -7.82 20.78
C VAL A 140 -6.12 -7.47 21.71
N PRO A 141 -5.08 -6.76 21.25
CA PRO A 141 -3.92 -6.41 22.09
C PRO A 141 -4.26 -5.42 23.22
N ALA A 142 -3.35 -5.26 24.17
CA ALA A 142 -3.48 -4.27 25.25
C ALA A 142 -3.67 -2.84 24.73
N GLY A 143 -4.55 -2.07 25.35
CA GLY A 143 -4.88 -0.70 24.95
C GLY A 143 -5.77 -0.56 23.72
N TRP A 144 -6.06 -1.66 23.02
CA TRP A 144 -6.97 -1.68 21.87
C TRP A 144 -8.38 -2.10 22.27
N LYS A 145 -9.34 -1.58 21.51
CA LYS A 145 -10.77 -1.86 21.60
C LYS A 145 -11.28 -2.27 20.23
N ARG A 146 -11.96 -3.40 20.17
CA ARG A 146 -12.69 -3.88 19.01
C ARG A 146 -14.19 -3.70 19.22
N ILE A 147 -14.88 -3.18 18.21
CA ILE A 147 -16.34 -3.16 18.14
C ILE A 147 -16.75 -3.71 16.79
N ASN A 148 -17.47 -4.83 16.78
CA ASN A 148 -18.11 -5.37 15.58
C ASN A 148 -19.63 -5.24 15.70
N SER A 149 -20.33 -4.97 14.59
CA SER A 149 -21.79 -4.85 14.60
C SER A 149 -22.43 -5.14 13.24
N MET A 150 -23.68 -5.59 13.25
CA MET A 150 -24.53 -5.65 12.06
C MET A 150 -25.10 -4.25 11.75
N ASN A 151 -25.35 -3.95 10.47
CA ASN A 151 -25.93 -2.68 10.04
C ASN A 151 -27.36 -2.47 10.58
N ASP A 152 -28.08 -3.57 10.79
CA ASP A 152 -29.44 -3.57 11.32
C ASP A 152 -29.50 -3.51 12.87
N GLY A 153 -28.34 -3.52 13.54
CA GLY A 153 -28.23 -3.49 14.99
C GLY A 153 -28.63 -4.80 15.69
N SER A 154 -28.93 -5.88 14.95
CA SER A 154 -29.38 -7.16 15.51
C SER A 154 -28.33 -7.84 16.39
N ARG A 155 -27.04 -7.57 16.13
CA ARG A 155 -25.91 -8.14 16.87
C ARG A 155 -24.75 -7.16 16.92
N SER A 156 -24.12 -7.08 18.09
CA SER A 156 -22.86 -6.38 18.31
C SER A 156 -21.94 -7.16 19.23
N ASP A 157 -20.64 -6.98 19.07
CA ASP A 157 -19.59 -7.61 19.87
C ASP A 157 -18.51 -6.57 20.18
N GLU A 158 -18.40 -6.21 21.46
CA GLU A 158 -17.40 -5.30 21.97
C GLU A 158 -16.38 -6.07 22.80
N LYS A 159 -15.09 -5.87 22.49
CA LYS A 159 -14.00 -6.55 23.19
C LYS A 159 -12.81 -5.63 23.40
N ALA A 160 -12.36 -5.56 24.65
CA ALA A 160 -11.06 -4.99 25.04
C ALA A 160 -9.96 -6.07 24.92
N ASN A 161 -8.82 -5.90 25.60
CA ASN A 161 -7.70 -6.84 25.62
C ASN A 161 -8.15 -8.31 25.84
N GLY A 162 -7.69 -9.23 24.98
CA GLY A 162 -7.76 -10.66 25.17
C GLY A 162 -8.15 -11.44 23.90
N ALA A 163 -8.19 -12.78 24.02
CA ALA A 163 -8.46 -13.69 22.91
C ALA A 163 -9.75 -13.36 22.13
N ALA A 164 -9.68 -13.19 20.81
CA ALA A 164 -10.85 -12.90 19.99
C ALA A 164 -11.60 -14.20 19.69
N ASN A 165 -12.61 -14.52 20.50
CA ASN A 165 -13.42 -15.74 20.40
C ASN A 165 -14.40 -15.75 19.20
N THR A 166 -14.34 -14.73 18.34
CA THR A 166 -15.26 -14.46 17.22
C THR A 166 -14.49 -13.85 16.04
N GLY A 167 -15.04 -13.93 14.82
CA GLY A 167 -14.52 -13.18 13.66
C GLY A 167 -14.54 -11.66 13.88
N GLY A 168 -13.79 -10.91 13.08
CA GLY A 168 -13.71 -9.45 13.18
C GLY A 168 -12.30 -8.89 13.30
N ALA A 169 -12.20 -7.62 13.68
CA ALA A 169 -10.91 -6.92 13.80
C ALA A 169 -10.06 -7.44 14.97
N ARG A 170 -8.83 -7.88 14.71
CA ARG A 170 -7.92 -8.48 15.71
C ARG A 170 -6.47 -8.47 15.23
N ILE A 171 -5.51 -8.77 16.10
CA ILE A 171 -4.16 -9.09 15.66
C ILE A 171 -4.15 -10.49 15.02
N LYS A 172 -3.31 -10.69 14.02
CA LYS A 172 -3.20 -11.96 13.31
C LYS A 172 -1.77 -12.22 12.90
N ASP A 173 -1.37 -13.48 13.03
CA ASP A 173 -0.13 -13.98 12.44
C ASP A 173 -0.35 -14.29 10.96
N PHE A 174 0.55 -13.79 10.13
CA PHE A 174 0.56 -14.07 8.71
C PHE A 174 1.58 -15.18 8.45
N VAL A 175 1.13 -16.27 7.84
CA VAL A 175 1.99 -17.42 7.53
C VAL A 175 3.08 -17.00 6.53
N ALA A 176 4.29 -17.54 6.67
CA ALA A 176 5.51 -17.14 5.98
C ALA A 176 5.33 -16.82 4.48
N GLY A 177 5.84 -15.65 4.05
CA GLY A 177 5.83 -15.21 2.66
C GLY A 177 5.50 -13.73 2.43
N GLY A 178 5.23 -12.94 3.49
CA GLY A 178 4.99 -11.50 3.42
C GLY A 178 6.03 -10.68 4.21
N ASP A 179 6.00 -9.35 4.04
CA ASP A 179 6.91 -8.40 4.71
C ASP A 179 6.64 -8.25 6.23
N PHE A 180 5.54 -8.81 6.73
CA PHE A 180 5.12 -8.73 8.12
C PHE A 180 4.71 -10.11 8.63
N ASN A 181 5.21 -10.49 9.80
CA ASN A 181 4.83 -11.74 10.47
C ASN A 181 3.51 -11.59 11.25
N THR A 182 3.16 -10.36 11.63
CA THR A 182 2.00 -10.05 12.47
C THR A 182 1.43 -8.69 12.06
N GLY A 183 0.11 -8.52 12.15
CA GLY A 183 -0.53 -7.22 11.98
C GLY A 183 -2.02 -7.25 12.29
N PHE A 184 -2.69 -6.11 12.09
CA PHE A 184 -4.14 -6.02 12.29
C PHE A 184 -4.89 -6.64 11.11
N TYR A 185 -5.67 -7.66 11.41
CA TYR A 185 -6.62 -8.26 10.50
C TYR A 185 -8.00 -7.63 10.73
N LEU A 186 -8.52 -6.92 9.73
CA LEU A 186 -9.89 -6.40 9.73
C LEU A 186 -10.74 -7.22 8.75
N SER A 187 -11.73 -7.96 9.27
CA SER A 187 -12.61 -8.77 8.44
C SER A 187 -14.04 -8.73 8.93
N ALA A 188 -14.92 -8.24 8.06
CA ALA A 188 -16.36 -8.18 8.24
C ALA A 188 -17.05 -9.53 7.92
N ARG A 189 -16.36 -10.68 8.01
CA ARG A 189 -16.95 -11.98 7.63
C ARG A 189 -18.24 -12.30 8.39
N ASP A 190 -18.22 -12.05 9.70
CA ASP A 190 -19.34 -12.37 10.60
C ASP A 190 -20.15 -11.11 11.01
N PHE A 191 -19.75 -9.91 10.58
CA PHE A 191 -20.35 -8.64 10.98
C PHE A 191 -20.26 -7.63 9.85
N ASP A 192 -21.26 -6.78 9.66
CA ASP A 192 -21.22 -5.77 8.60
C ASP A 192 -20.21 -4.64 8.85
N GLN A 193 -19.90 -4.37 10.13
CA GLN A 193 -19.00 -3.31 10.55
C GLN A 193 -17.98 -3.85 11.55
N CYS A 194 -16.71 -3.46 11.35
CA CYS A 194 -15.62 -3.70 12.27
C CYS A 194 -14.89 -2.39 12.56
N LYS A 195 -14.72 -2.08 13.84
CA LYS A 195 -13.94 -0.94 14.33
C LYS A 195 -12.87 -1.44 15.27
N LEU A 196 -11.66 -0.93 15.09
CA LEU A 196 -10.55 -1.15 16.01
C LEU A 196 -10.00 0.21 16.40
N SER A 197 -9.82 0.44 17.70
CA SER A 197 -9.47 1.77 18.23
C SER A 197 -8.48 1.62 19.39
N TYR A 198 -7.46 2.46 19.44
CA TYR A 198 -6.50 2.48 20.53
C TYR A 198 -6.80 3.63 21.50
N GLY A 199 -6.52 3.41 22.78
CA GLY A 199 -6.52 4.46 23.80
C GLY A 199 -7.87 5.00 24.24
N LEU A 200 -8.90 4.16 24.17
CA LEU A 200 -10.23 4.47 24.70
C LEU A 200 -10.38 4.13 26.20
N TYR A 201 -9.38 3.49 26.82
CA TYR A 201 -9.39 3.10 28.23
C TYR A 201 -8.33 3.85 29.03
N ASP A 202 -8.59 4.03 30.34
CA ASP A 202 -7.64 4.68 31.25
C ASP A 202 -6.31 3.89 31.33
N GLY A 203 -5.20 4.61 31.38
CA GLY A 203 -3.84 4.05 31.32
C GLY A 203 -3.32 3.74 29.90
N HIS A 204 -4.15 3.83 28.85
CA HIS A 204 -3.75 3.54 27.47
C HIS A 204 -4.09 4.67 26.50
N ARG A 205 -4.58 5.81 27.01
CA ARG A 205 -4.94 6.96 26.17
C ARG A 205 -3.71 7.46 25.42
N LEU A 206 -3.88 7.71 24.12
CA LEU A 206 -2.86 8.35 23.32
C LEU A 206 -2.77 9.82 23.72
N HIS A 207 -1.80 10.15 24.57
CA HIS A 207 -1.50 11.53 24.96
C HIS A 207 -0.60 12.17 23.91
N LEU A 208 -1.22 12.82 22.92
CA LEU A 208 -0.47 13.65 21.97
C LEU A 208 -0.16 15.00 22.61
N ILE A 209 1.11 15.38 22.65
CA ILE A 209 1.53 16.75 22.95
C ILE A 209 1.31 17.64 21.70
N PRO A 210 1.21 18.97 21.82
CA PRO A 210 1.17 19.84 20.64
C PRO A 210 2.39 19.61 19.74
N GLY A 211 2.17 19.30 18.46
CA GLY A 211 3.22 18.94 17.53
C GLY A 211 2.67 18.48 16.19
N LYS A 212 3.57 18.16 15.25
CA LYS A 212 3.20 17.53 13.98
C LYS A 212 3.41 16.02 14.08
N TYR A 213 2.37 15.25 13.77
CA TYR A 213 2.42 13.79 13.77
C TYR A 213 2.16 13.27 12.37
N GLN A 214 2.89 12.22 11.97
CA GLN A 214 2.61 11.46 10.77
C GLN A 214 2.08 10.08 11.19
N LEU A 215 0.85 9.77 10.77
CA LEU A 215 0.27 8.44 10.89
C LEU A 215 0.37 7.77 9.51
N SER A 216 1.05 6.63 9.45
CA SER A 216 1.15 5.82 8.24
C SER A 216 0.41 4.50 8.45
N PHE A 217 -0.46 4.13 7.51
CA PHE A 217 -1.20 2.87 7.52
C PHE A 217 -0.95 2.13 6.21
N ASN A 218 -0.45 0.90 6.31
CA ASN A 218 -0.27 0.01 5.18
C ASN A 218 -1.40 -1.03 5.21
N SER A 219 -2.23 -1.05 4.16
CA SER A 219 -3.24 -2.09 3.95
C SER A 219 -2.88 -2.90 2.72
N SER A 220 -2.86 -4.22 2.89
CA SER A 220 -2.97 -5.17 1.79
C SER A 220 -4.45 -5.53 1.62
N TYR A 221 -4.98 -5.33 0.40
CA TYR A 221 -6.23 -5.92 -0.05
C TYR A 221 -5.92 -7.16 -0.89
#